data_AF-A0A1W2AWB9-F1
#
_entry.id   AF-A0A1W2AWB9-F1
#
_cell.length_a   1.000
_cell.length_b   1.000
_cell.length_c   1.000
_cell.angle_alpha   90.00
_cell.angle_beta   90.00
_cell.angle_gamma   90.00
#
_symmetry.space_group_name_H-M   'P 1'
#
loop_
_entity.id
_entity.type
_entity.pdbx_description
1 polymer ?
#
loop_
_entity_poly.entity_id
_entity_poly.type
_entity_poly.pdbx_seq_one_letter_code
_entity_poly.pdbx_strand_id
1 'polypeptide(L)'
;MIEKPSWWSFLHPDLTFRLLFIVGFLLLVAIGYVFGVYDGLVQNNPSATINSVVAVLLYAIPAVGLLKLKRWARLFELVLSLVFVIIGFIVMFGYNMTMGVITIVPHGLIAMYLLSDDCRRAFGLISKAD
;
A
#
# COMPACT_ATOMS: atom_id res chain seq x y z
N MET A 1 8.06 -27.25 -14.91
CA MET A 1 8.73 -26.16 -14.16
C MET A 1 8.74 -24.96 -15.09
N ILE A 2 7.93 -23.94 -14.83
CA ILE A 2 7.91 -22.72 -15.65
C ILE A 2 9.09 -21.89 -15.15
N GLU A 3 10.18 -21.85 -15.92
CA GLU A 3 11.32 -20.98 -15.64
C GLU A 3 10.82 -19.54 -15.59
N LYS A 4 10.77 -18.97 -14.38
CA LYS A 4 10.44 -17.57 -14.20
C LYS A 4 11.58 -16.76 -14.83
N PRO A 5 11.29 -15.84 -15.76
CA PRO A 5 12.34 -15.02 -16.36
C PRO A 5 13.02 -14.15 -15.28
N SER A 6 14.31 -13.83 -15.42
CA SER A 6 15.19 -13.34 -14.33
C SER A 6 14.70 -12.09 -13.57
N TRP A 7 14.02 -11.16 -14.23
CA TRP A 7 13.31 -10.02 -13.65
C TRP A 7 12.21 -10.38 -12.62
N TRP A 8 11.67 -11.60 -12.65
CA TRP A 8 10.67 -12.11 -11.69
C TRP A 8 11.28 -12.80 -10.47
N SER A 9 12.61 -12.94 -10.40
CA SER A 9 13.31 -13.55 -9.26
C SER A 9 13.19 -12.75 -7.96
N PHE A 10 12.81 -11.47 -8.03
CA PHE A 10 12.54 -10.63 -6.86
C PHE A 10 11.21 -10.97 -6.16
N LEU A 11 10.27 -11.62 -6.87
CA LEU A 11 8.95 -11.93 -6.35
C LEU A 11 8.97 -13.23 -5.55
N HIS A 12 8.52 -13.18 -4.29
CA HIS A 12 8.39 -14.38 -3.46
C HIS A 12 7.46 -15.40 -4.13
N PRO A 13 7.77 -16.70 -4.13
CA PRO A 13 6.93 -17.73 -4.78
C PRO A 13 5.49 -17.79 -4.25
N ASP A 14 5.28 -17.46 -2.98
CA ASP A 14 3.96 -17.46 -2.32
C ASP A 14 3.18 -16.14 -2.45
N LEU A 15 3.62 -15.21 -3.30
CA LEU A 15 2.88 -13.97 -3.54
C LEU A 15 1.53 -14.27 -4.20
N THR A 16 0.46 -13.87 -3.53
CA THR A 16 -0.88 -13.95 -4.12
C THR A 16 -1.08 -12.82 -5.14
N PHE A 17 -1.93 -13.07 -6.14
CA PHE A 17 -2.29 -12.04 -7.11
C PHE A 17 -2.96 -10.81 -6.46
N ARG A 18 -3.75 -11.02 -5.41
CA ARG A 18 -4.37 -9.94 -4.62
C ARG A 18 -3.30 -9.06 -3.95
N LEU A 19 -2.25 -9.65 -3.39
CA LEU A 19 -1.16 -8.89 -2.78
C LEU A 19 -0.35 -8.12 -3.83
N LEU A 20 -0.14 -8.69 -5.02
CA LEU A 20 0.47 -7.97 -6.15
C LEU A 20 -0.35 -6.74 -6.54
N PHE A 21 -1.68 -6.85 -6.58
CA PHE A 21 -2.55 -5.71 -6.88
C PHE A 21 -2.42 -4.61 -5.83
N ILE A 22 -2.37 -4.98 -4.54
CA ILE A 22 -2.15 -4.03 -3.44
C ILE A 22 -0.80 -3.34 -3.60
N VAL A 23 0.28 -4.10 -3.85
CA VAL A 23 1.61 -3.51 -4.09
C VAL A 23 1.58 -2.55 -5.28
N GLY A 24 0.95 -2.95 -6.39
CA GLY A 24 0.83 -2.11 -7.57
C GLY A 24 0.08 -0.81 -7.28
N PHE A 25 -1.00 -0.88 -6.50
CA PHE A 25 -1.74 0.29 -6.02
C PHE A 25 -0.85 1.21 -5.16
N LEU A 26 -0.13 0.68 -4.16
CA LEU A 26 0.75 1.47 -3.30
C LEU A 26 1.86 2.16 -4.11
N LEU A 27 2.46 1.45 -5.07
CA LEU A 27 3.48 2.02 -5.95
C LEU A 27 2.90 3.12 -6.86
N LEU A 28 1.70 2.93 -7.39
CA LEU A 28 1.01 3.95 -8.18
C LEU A 28 0.77 5.22 -7.37
N VAL A 29 0.32 5.09 -6.12
CA VAL A 29 0.15 6.23 -5.21
C VAL A 29 1.49 6.91 -4.92
N ALA A 30 2.54 6.13 -4.65
CA ALA A 30 3.89 6.66 -4.43
C ALA A 30 4.39 7.46 -5.64
N ILE A 31 4.18 6.96 -6.86
CA ILE A 31 4.52 7.68 -8.11
C ILE A 31 3.75 9.00 -8.20
N GLY A 32 2.45 9.01 -7.85
CA GLY A 32 1.66 10.24 -7.76
C GLY A 32 2.31 11.28 -6.83
N TYR A 33 2.79 10.84 -5.67
CA TYR A 33 3.49 11.73 -4.74
C TYR A 33 4.87 12.17 -5.22
N VAL A 34 5.57 11.38 -6.05
CA VAL A 34 6.81 11.85 -6.71
C VAL A 34 6.54 13.08 -7.58
N PHE A 35 5.43 13.11 -8.32
CA PHE A 35 5.03 14.31 -9.04
C PHE A 35 4.72 15.47 -8.09
N GLY A 36 4.12 15.20 -6.93
CA GLY A 36 3.92 16.20 -5.88
C GLY A 36 5.23 16.78 -5.31
N VAL A 37 6.28 15.95 -5.17
CA VAL A 37 7.62 16.43 -4.78
C VAL A 37 8.16 17.39 -5.82
N TYR A 38 8.10 17.01 -7.10
CA TYR A 38 8.54 17.86 -8.21
C TYR A 38 7.79 19.19 -8.24
N ASP A 39 6.46 19.14 -8.17
CA ASP A 39 5.62 20.33 -8.18
C ASP A 39 5.91 21.26 -6.99
N GLY A 40 6.05 20.70 -5.78
CA GLY A 40 6.42 21.46 -4.59
C GLY A 40 7.78 22.15 -4.70
N LEU A 41 8.76 21.51 -5.34
CA LEU A 41 10.07 22.11 -5.62
C LEU A 41 9.97 23.25 -6.64
N VAL A 42 9.23 23.06 -7.73
CA VAL A 42 9.01 24.09 -8.77
C VAL A 42 8.31 25.32 -8.17
N GLN A 43 7.36 25.12 -7.26
CA GLN A 43 6.61 26.19 -6.61
C GLN A 43 7.30 26.78 -5.37
N ASN A 44 8.50 26.34 -5.02
CA ASN A 44 9.21 26.73 -3.79
C ASN A 44 8.36 26.57 -2.51
N ASN A 45 7.55 25.51 -2.45
CA ASN A 45 6.68 25.21 -1.32
C ASN A 45 7.27 24.04 -0.49
N PRO A 46 8.12 24.33 0.53
CA PRO A 46 8.81 23.29 1.28
C PRO A 46 7.84 22.39 2.05
N SER A 47 6.68 22.91 2.48
CA SER A 47 5.68 22.10 3.17
C SER A 47 5.08 21.05 2.24
N ALA A 48 4.74 21.42 1.00
CA ALA A 48 4.21 20.49 0.02
C ALA A 48 5.27 19.43 -0.34
N THR A 49 6.51 19.86 -0.59
CA THR A 49 7.63 18.96 -0.89
C THR A 49 7.84 17.94 0.23
N ILE A 50 7.93 18.37 1.49
CA ILE A 50 8.17 17.47 2.62
C ILE A 50 7.00 16.48 2.78
N ASN A 51 5.76 16.96 2.71
CA ASN A 51 4.59 16.09 2.81
C ASN A 51 4.58 15.03 1.70
N SER A 52 4.90 15.41 0.47
CA SER A 52 5.00 14.49 -0.65
C SER A 52 6.15 13.50 -0.49
N VAL A 53 7.33 13.92 -0.02
CA VAL A 53 8.45 13.01 0.26
C VAL A 53 8.07 11.97 1.32
N VAL A 54 7.46 12.42 2.43
CA VAL A 54 6.99 11.53 3.49
C VAL A 54 5.97 10.54 2.93
N ALA A 55 5.02 11.01 2.12
CA ALA A 55 4.03 10.13 1.49
C ALA A 55 4.68 9.09 0.56
N VAL A 56 5.66 9.49 -0.29
CA VAL A 56 6.42 8.54 -1.11
C VAL A 56 7.01 7.43 -0.26
N LEU A 57 7.66 7.78 0.86
CA LEU A 57 8.27 6.80 1.76
C LEU A 57 7.23 5.90 2.42
N LEU A 58 6.13 6.48 2.91
CA LEU A 58 5.03 5.75 3.55
C LEU A 58 4.37 4.73 2.63
N TYR A 59 4.32 4.97 1.31
CA TYR A 59 3.74 4.02 0.36
C TYR A 59 4.78 3.07 -0.26
N ALA A 60 5.98 3.56 -0.61
CA ALA A 60 6.98 2.76 -1.30
C ALA A 60 7.67 1.72 -0.39
N ILE A 61 7.98 2.09 0.86
CA ILE A 61 8.67 1.21 1.80
C ILE A 61 7.85 -0.05 2.12
N PRO A 62 6.58 0.04 2.56
CA PRO A 62 5.79 -1.15 2.79
C PRO A 62 5.51 -1.92 1.51
N ALA A 63 5.34 -1.27 0.35
CA ALA A 63 5.18 -1.98 -0.93
C ALA A 63 6.35 -2.94 -1.21
N VAL A 64 7.60 -2.47 -1.03
CA VAL A 64 8.80 -3.32 -1.17
C VAL A 64 8.84 -4.41 -0.09
N GLY A 65 8.43 -4.09 1.13
CA GLY A 65 8.34 -5.07 2.22
C GLY A 65 7.31 -6.18 1.96
N LEU A 66 6.16 -5.83 1.38
CA LEU A 66 5.09 -6.77 0.99
C LEU A 66 5.54 -7.68 -0.16
N LEU A 67 6.30 -7.15 -1.13
CA LEU A 67 6.89 -7.96 -2.20
C LEU A 67 7.83 -9.05 -1.67
N LYS A 68 8.45 -8.80 -0.52
CA LYS A 68 9.34 -9.75 0.17
C LYS A 68 8.64 -10.50 1.31
N LEU A 69 7.31 -10.45 1.38
CA LEU A 69 6.47 -11.05 2.42
C LEU A 69 6.98 -10.78 3.85
N LYS A 70 7.48 -9.56 4.10
CA LYS A 70 7.97 -9.18 5.43
C LYS A 70 6.79 -8.90 6.36
N ARG A 71 6.73 -9.62 7.49
CA ARG A 71 5.66 -9.50 8.50
C ARG A 71 5.47 -8.06 9.00
N TRP A 72 6.56 -7.31 9.17
CA TRP A 72 6.49 -5.90 9.58
C TRP A 72 5.78 -5.03 8.54
N ALA A 73 5.97 -5.29 7.25
CA ALA A 73 5.35 -4.52 6.17
C ALA A 73 3.84 -4.78 6.11
N ARG A 74 3.41 -6.03 6.36
CA ARG A 74 1.99 -6.35 6.54
C ARG A 74 1.37 -5.60 7.71
N LEU A 75 2.02 -5.61 8.88
CA LEU A 75 1.49 -4.94 10.06
C LEU A 75 1.43 -3.42 9.84
N PHE A 76 2.49 -2.85 9.29
CA PHE A 76 2.56 -1.43 8.96
C PHE A 76 1.45 -1.03 7.99
N GLU A 77 1.30 -1.75 6.88
CA GLU A 77 0.29 -1.44 5.88
C GLU A 77 -1.13 -1.61 6.43
N LEU A 78 -1.36 -2.63 7.27
CA LEU A 78 -2.64 -2.83 7.93
C LEU A 78 -2.99 -1.63 8.84
N VAL A 79 -2.05 -1.20 9.68
CA VAL A 79 -2.26 -0.03 10.56
C VAL A 79 -2.48 1.23 9.72
N LEU A 80 -1.66 1.46 8.70
CA LEU A 80 -1.77 2.61 7.82
C LEU A 80 -3.14 2.63 7.09
N SER A 81 -3.57 1.49 6.56
CA SER A 81 -4.87 1.33 5.91
C SER A 81 -6.03 1.63 6.86
N LEU A 82 -5.98 1.17 8.12
CA LEU A 82 -7.00 1.50 9.11
C LEU A 82 -7.05 2.99 9.44
N VAL A 83 -5.88 3.63 9.57
CA VAL A 83 -5.79 5.09 9.77
C VAL A 83 -6.42 5.84 8.59
N PHE A 84 -6.13 5.44 7.36
CA PHE A 84 -6.73 6.06 6.18
C PHE A 84 -8.24 5.82 6.05
N VAL A 85 -8.75 4.67 6.50
CA VAL A 85 -10.21 4.47 6.58
C VAL A 85 -10.82 5.49 7.53
N ILE A 86 -10.23 5.70 8.71
CA ILE A 86 -10.71 6.70 9.68
C ILE A 86 -10.63 8.12 9.10
N ILE A 87 -9.49 8.49 8.51
CA ILE A 87 -9.32 9.80 7.85
C ILE A 87 -10.33 9.96 6.72
N GLY A 88 -10.52 8.93 5.90
CA GLY A 88 -11.49 8.95 4.80
C GLY A 88 -12.91 9.16 5.28
N PHE A 89 -13.30 8.58 6.43
CA PHE A 89 -14.59 8.87 7.07
C PHE A 89 -14.72 10.34 7.48
N ILE A 90 -13.67 10.92 8.08
CA ILE A 90 -13.64 12.34 8.45
C ILE A 90 -13.75 13.22 7.20
N VAL A 91 -13.01 12.90 6.13
CA VAL A 91 -13.05 13.64 4.85
C VAL A 91 -14.42 13.54 4.19
N MET A 92 -15.04 12.35 4.22
CA MET A 92 -16.35 12.10 3.59
C MET A 92 -17.43 13.03 4.15
N PHE A 93 -17.47 13.18 5.48
CA PHE A 93 -18.50 13.97 6.16
C PHE A 93 -18.10 15.43 6.42
N GLY A 94 -16.79 15.72 6.47
CA GLY A 94 -16.28 17.05 6.79
C GLY A 94 -15.93 17.92 5.57
N TYR A 95 -15.64 17.32 4.42
CA TYR A 95 -15.09 18.05 3.26
C TYR A 95 -15.73 17.65 1.94
N ASN A 96 -15.57 16.39 1.54
CA ASN A 96 -15.97 15.94 0.21
C ASN A 96 -16.27 14.44 0.24
N MET A 97 -17.53 14.11 -0.01
CA MET A 97 -18.02 12.73 -0.01
C MET A 97 -17.22 11.84 -0.96
N THR A 98 -16.99 12.30 -2.19
CA THR A 98 -16.26 11.55 -3.22
C THR A 98 -14.82 11.26 -2.80
N MET A 99 -14.09 12.24 -2.28
CA MET A 99 -12.72 12.05 -1.79
C MET A 99 -12.69 11.06 -0.63
N GLY A 100 -13.63 11.17 0.30
CA GLY A 100 -13.76 10.25 1.41
C GLY A 100 -13.98 8.80 0.94
N VAL A 101 -14.91 8.58 0.01
CA VAL A 101 -15.18 7.24 -0.55
C VAL A 101 -13.95 6.68 -1.29
N ILE A 102 -13.28 7.50 -2.09
CA ILE A 102 -12.06 7.11 -2.83
C ILE A 102 -10.90 6.79 -1.87
N THR A 103 -10.86 7.36 -0.67
CA THR A 103 -9.88 6.97 0.36
C THR A 103 -10.30 5.69 1.10
N ILE A 104 -11.55 5.62 1.56
CA ILE A 104 -12.07 4.50 2.39
C ILE A 104 -12.04 3.19 1.61
N VAL A 105 -12.56 3.16 0.37
CA VAL A 105 -12.79 1.90 -0.34
C VAL A 105 -11.48 1.16 -0.61
N PRO A 106 -10.44 1.78 -1.22
CA PRO A 106 -9.18 1.07 -1.45
C PRO A 106 -8.52 0.61 -0.15
N HIS A 107 -8.46 1.46 0.87
CA HIS A 107 -7.75 1.13 2.11
C HIS A 107 -8.53 0.13 2.97
N GLY A 108 -9.86 0.16 2.92
CA GLY A 108 -10.72 -0.85 3.53
C GLY A 108 -10.54 -2.22 2.88
N LEU A 109 -10.51 -2.29 1.54
CA LEU A 109 -10.24 -3.53 0.81
C LEU A 109 -8.84 -4.08 1.11
N ILE A 110 -7.82 -3.22 1.19
CA ILE A 110 -6.45 -3.58 1.58
C ILE A 110 -6.46 -4.16 3.00
N ALA A 111 -7.06 -3.47 3.98
CA ALA A 111 -7.10 -3.93 5.36
C ALA A 111 -7.81 -5.28 5.50
N MET A 112 -8.97 -5.45 4.84
CA MET A 112 -9.70 -6.72 4.81
C MET A 112 -8.85 -7.85 4.24
N TYR A 113 -8.14 -7.59 3.13
CA TYR A 113 -7.26 -8.59 2.55
C TYR A 113 -6.09 -8.94 3.48
N LEU A 114 -5.43 -7.95 4.09
CA LEU A 114 -4.31 -8.18 5.00
C LEU A 114 -4.73 -8.94 6.27
N LEU A 115 -6.00 -8.81 6.68
CA LEU A 115 -6.60 -9.57 7.78
C LEU A 115 -7.03 -10.98 7.36
N SER A 116 -7.27 -11.24 6.08
CA SER A 116 -7.73 -12.54 5.58
C SER A 116 -6.74 -13.68 5.82
N ASP A 117 -7.28 -14.90 5.94
CA ASP A 117 -6.47 -16.10 6.12
C ASP A 117 -5.57 -16.40 4.91
N ASP A 118 -6.03 -16.07 3.69
CA ASP A 118 -5.21 -16.18 2.48
C ASP A 118 -3.92 -15.37 2.59
N CYS A 119 -4.02 -14.13 3.06
CA CYS A 119 -2.84 -13.29 3.28
C CYS A 119 -2.00 -13.84 4.43
N ARG A 120 -2.62 -14.20 5.56
CA ARG A 120 -1.87 -14.74 6.71
C ARG A 120 -1.11 -16.03 6.37
N ARG A 121 -1.68 -16.91 5.52
CA ARG A 121 -1.01 -18.09 4.96
C ARG A 121 0.18 -17.72 4.08
N ALA A 122 0.03 -16.74 3.19
CA ALA A 122 1.13 -16.25 2.35
C ALA A 122 2.31 -15.72 3.20
N PHE A 123 2.04 -15.08 4.34
CA PHE A 123 3.06 -14.61 5.28
C PHE A 123 3.56 -15.69 6.27
N GLY A 124 3.13 -16.95 6.11
CA GLY A 124 3.50 -18.06 6.98
C GLY A 124 3.09 -17.85 8.44
N LEU A 125 1.93 -17.22 8.67
CA LEU A 125 1.39 -16.95 10.01
C LEU A 125 0.42 -18.04 10.49
N ILE A 126 -0.16 -18.80 9.56
CA ILE A 126 -1.07 -19.92 9.83
C ILE A 126 -0.79 -21.04 8.83
N SER A 127 -0.97 -22.28 9.26
CA SER A 127 -0.84 -23.47 8.41
C SER A 127 -1.85 -23.44 7.25
N LYS A 128 -1.50 -24.07 6.12
CA LYS A 128 -2.52 -24.49 5.16
C LYS A 128 -3.44 -25.46 5.89
N ALA A 129 -4.75 -25.26 5.77
CA ALA A 129 -5.68 -26.31 6.16
C ALA A 129 -5.52 -27.41 5.12
N ASP A 130 -5.23 -28.62 5.59
CA ASP A 130 -5.07 -29.82 4.78
C ASP A 130 -6.35 -30.17 4.01
#